data_AF-A0A6A6G9C2-F1
#
_entry.id   AF-A0A6A6G9C2-F1
#
_cell.length_a   1.000
_cell.length_b   1.000
_cell.length_c   1.000
_cell.angle_alpha   90.00
_cell.angle_beta   90.00
_cell.angle_gamma   90.00
#
_symmetry.space_group_name_H-M   'P 1'
#
loop_
_entity.id
_entity.type
_entity.pdbx_description
1 polymer ?
#
loop_
_entity_poly.entity_id
_entity_poly.type
_entity_poly.pdbx_seq_one_letter_code
_entity_poly.pdbx_strand_id
1 'polypeptide(L)'
;MCESQLIRRDGNYGFTFTNGLRGAVRNIGGVTISIAFQRTGNWLVHFHNTLEREVTVYIKDLNLNLDILAHPISSGLDYTQTVARGIVAYGDKAQFTWFYTEKNPPKTIV
;
A
#
# COMPACT_ATOMS: atom_id res chain seq x y z
N MET A 1 32.98 5.03 6.37
CA MET A 1 31.70 5.22 5.65
C MET A 1 30.71 4.28 6.31
N CYS A 2 29.66 4.78 6.95
CA CYS A 2 28.64 3.92 7.53
C CYS A 2 27.73 3.49 6.39
N GLU A 3 27.79 2.23 5.98
CA GLU A 3 26.76 1.66 5.10
C GLU A 3 25.42 1.89 5.79
N SER A 4 24.56 2.65 5.14
CA SER A 4 23.18 2.81 5.57
C SER A 4 22.55 1.41 5.52
N GLN A 5 22.39 0.75 6.66
CA GLN A 5 21.59 -0.47 6.68
C GLN A 5 20.15 -0.08 6.35
N LEU A 6 19.70 -0.48 5.16
CA LEU A 6 18.33 -0.33 4.70
C LEU A 6 17.44 -1.22 5.57
N ILE A 7 16.95 -0.71 6.71
CA ILE A 7 15.91 -1.40 7.46
C ILE A 7 14.60 -1.14 6.74
N ARG A 8 14.15 -2.14 5.98
CA ARG A 8 12.81 -2.19 5.41
C ARG A 8 11.87 -2.66 6.51
N ARG A 9 11.00 -1.79 6.99
CA ARG A 9 9.77 -2.23 7.66
C ARG A 9 8.67 -2.26 6.62
N ASP A 10 8.01 -3.40 6.52
CA ASP A 10 6.94 -3.63 5.55
C ASP A 10 5.63 -3.94 6.26
N GLY A 11 4.57 -3.27 5.82
CA GLY A 11 3.22 -3.77 6.01
C GLY A 11 2.85 -4.67 4.85
N ASN A 12 2.13 -5.76 5.13
CA ASN A 12 1.63 -6.67 4.11
C ASN A 12 0.17 -7.04 4.40
N TYR A 13 -0.70 -6.91 3.41
CA TYR A 13 -2.10 -7.30 3.50
C TYR A 13 -2.62 -7.87 2.19
N GLY A 14 -3.09 -9.12 2.23
CA GLY A 14 -3.75 -9.78 1.11
C GLY A 14 -5.26 -9.53 1.10
N PHE A 15 -5.84 -9.35 -0.09
CA PHE A 15 -7.28 -9.18 -0.28
C PHE A 15 -7.74 -9.69 -1.64
N THR A 16 -9.05 -9.67 -1.89
CA THR A 16 -9.65 -10.07 -3.16
C THR A 16 -10.62 -9.00 -3.65
N PHE A 17 -10.45 -8.55 -4.89
CA PHE A 17 -11.30 -7.55 -5.53
C PHE A 17 -12.74 -8.03 -5.68
N THR A 18 -13.60 -7.70 -4.72
CA THR A 18 -15.02 -8.09 -4.70
C THR A 18 -15.91 -6.92 -4.32
N ASN A 19 -17.20 -7.00 -4.63
CA ASN A 19 -18.16 -5.93 -4.30
C ASN A 19 -18.28 -5.73 -2.77
N GLY A 20 -17.87 -6.73 -1.98
CA GLY A 20 -17.78 -6.67 -0.53
C GLY A 20 -16.65 -5.78 0.00
N LEU A 21 -15.70 -5.37 -0.84
CA LEU A 21 -14.66 -4.41 -0.45
C LEU A 21 -15.17 -2.98 -0.33
N ARG A 22 -16.47 -2.70 -0.39
CA ARG A 22 -16.99 -1.33 -0.28
C ARG A 22 -16.71 -0.76 1.13
N GLY A 23 -15.65 0.04 1.26
CA GLY A 23 -15.24 0.61 2.54
C GLY A 23 -14.39 -0.33 3.39
N ALA A 24 -13.70 -1.30 2.78
CA ALA A 24 -12.73 -2.12 3.49
C ALA A 24 -11.51 -1.27 3.87
N VAL A 25 -11.40 -0.92 5.15
CA VAL A 25 -10.28 -0.15 5.70
C VAL A 25 -9.39 -1.07 6.54
N ARG A 26 -8.07 -0.99 6.34
CA ARG A 26 -7.07 -1.71 7.15
C ARG A 26 -5.88 -0.80 7.45
N ASN A 27 -5.52 -0.69 8.73
CA ASN A 27 -4.25 -0.10 9.14
C ASN A 27 -3.22 -1.22 9.26
N ILE A 28 -2.10 -1.10 8.54
CA ILE A 28 -1.02 -2.07 8.55
C ILE A 28 0.24 -1.31 8.94
N GLY A 29 0.63 -1.41 10.21
CA GLY A 29 1.88 -0.82 10.71
C GLY A 29 2.00 0.70 10.51
N GLY A 30 0.89 1.45 10.63
CA GLY A 30 0.89 2.91 10.47
C GLY A 30 0.62 3.42 9.05
N VAL A 31 0.34 2.54 8.09
CA VAL A 31 -0.21 2.94 6.79
C VAL A 31 -1.59 2.32 6.63
N THR A 32 -2.58 3.17 6.38
CA THR A 32 -3.97 2.75 6.19
C THR A 32 -4.25 2.61 4.70
N ILE A 33 -4.88 1.52 4.30
CA ILE A 33 -5.47 1.33 2.97
C ILE A 33 -6.99 1.26 3.10
N SER A 34 -7.69 1.96 2.22
CA SER A 34 -9.12 1.86 2.01
C SER A 34 -9.38 1.54 0.55
N ILE A 35 -10.25 0.57 0.28
CA ILE A 35 -10.64 0.18 -1.07
C ILE A 35 -12.16 0.31 -1.17
N ALA A 36 -12.67 0.69 -2.33
CA ALA A 36 -14.10 0.70 -2.60
C ALA A 36 -14.40 0.39 -4.07
N PHE A 37 -15.36 -0.51 -4.31
CA PHE A 37 -15.93 -0.72 -5.63
C PHE A 37 -16.85 0.45 -6.02
N GLN A 38 -16.61 1.07 -7.17
CA GLN A 38 -17.42 2.16 -7.71
C GLN A 38 -18.51 1.61 -8.65
N ARG A 39 -19.63 2.32 -8.75
CA ARG A 39 -20.76 1.95 -9.63
C ARG A 39 -20.36 1.87 -11.11
N THR A 40 -19.33 2.62 -11.52
CA THR A 40 -18.74 2.61 -12.86
C THR A 40 -17.95 1.33 -13.17
N GLY A 41 -17.79 0.43 -12.18
CA GLY A 41 -17.04 -0.81 -12.32
C GLY A 41 -15.56 -0.69 -11.94
N ASN A 42 -15.08 0.50 -11.60
CA ASN A 42 -13.69 0.73 -11.19
C ASN A 42 -13.50 0.55 -9.67
N TRP A 43 -12.25 0.49 -9.23
CA TRP A 43 -11.87 0.46 -7.82
C TRP A 43 -11.28 1.80 -7.42
N LEU A 44 -11.81 2.40 -6.35
CA LEU A 44 -11.17 3.53 -5.70
C LEU A 44 -10.26 2.99 -4.60
N VAL A 45 -9.00 3.36 -4.64
CA VAL A 45 -8.01 3.02 -3.62
C VAL A 45 -7.54 4.31 -2.98
N HIS A 46 -7.55 4.34 -1.66
CA HIS A 46 -7.08 5.45 -0.85
C HIS A 46 -6.08 4.95 0.18
N PHE A 47 -5.03 5.73 0.41
CA PHE A 47 -3.99 5.46 1.38
C PHE A 47 -3.79 6.66 2.29
N HIS A 48 -3.50 6.40 3.56
CA HIS A 48 -3.11 7.40 4.53
C HIS A 48 -1.84 6.94 5.26
N ASN A 49 -0.78 7.76 5.23
CA ASN A 49 0.46 7.46 5.92
C ASN A 49 0.52 8.17 7.28
N THR A 50 0.34 7.44 8.38
CA THR A 50 0.43 7.99 9.74
C THR A 50 1.85 7.97 10.31
N LEU A 51 2.84 7.48 9.56
CA LEU A 51 4.22 7.42 10.02
C LEU A 51 4.88 8.80 9.86
N GLU A 52 5.82 9.11 10.74
CA GLU A 52 6.64 10.35 10.69
C GLU A 52 7.71 10.33 9.58
N ARG A 53 7.47 9.59 8.50
CA ARG A 53 8.41 9.41 7.39
C ARG A 53 7.66 9.07 6.11
N GLU A 54 8.30 9.35 4.98
CA GLU A 54 7.78 8.93 3.67
C GLU A 54 7.80 7.40 3.54
N VAL A 55 6.75 6.86 2.94
CA VAL A 55 6.63 5.46 2.55
C VAL A 55 6.38 5.38 1.06
N THR A 56 6.68 4.24 0.44
CA THR A 56 6.15 3.89 -0.87
C THR A 56 5.13 2.77 -0.73
N VAL A 57 3.91 3.01 -1.20
CA VAL A 57 2.82 2.02 -1.21
C VAL A 57 2.75 1.28 -2.53
N TYR A 58 2.34 0.01 -2.46
CA TYR A 58 2.20 -0.89 -3.60
C TYR A 58 0.89 -1.63 -3.53
N ILE A 59 0.26 -1.80 -4.69
CA ILE A 59 -0.75 -2.84 -4.88
C ILE A 59 -0.31 -3.71 -6.05
N LYS A 60 -0.28 -5.02 -5.82
CA LYS A 60 0.03 -6.03 -6.83
C LYS A 60 -1.15 -6.95 -7.05
N ASP A 61 -1.49 -7.19 -8.30
CA ASP A 61 -2.38 -8.27 -8.71
C ASP A 61 -1.60 -9.57 -8.65
N LEU A 62 -2.03 -10.50 -7.80
CA LEU A 62 -1.38 -11.79 -7.63
C LEU A 62 -1.84 -12.82 -8.66
N ASN A 63 -3.00 -12.63 -9.29
CA ASN A 63 -3.49 -13.50 -10.34
C ASN A 63 -2.69 -13.27 -11.62
N LEU A 64 -2.47 -12.00 -11.98
CA LEU A 64 -1.71 -11.62 -13.17
C LEU A 64 -0.22 -11.36 -12.90
N ASN A 65 0.18 -11.39 -11.62
CA ASN A 65 1.53 -11.03 -11.16
C ASN A 65 1.96 -9.63 -11.66
N LEU A 66 1.02 -8.68 -11.67
CA LEU A 66 1.17 -7.33 -12.23
C LEU A 66 1.17 -6.28 -11.13
N ASP A 67 2.10 -5.32 -11.20
CA ASP A 67 2.07 -4.15 -10.32
C ASP A 67 0.99 -3.17 -10.79
N ILE A 68 -0.03 -2.98 -9.97
CA ILE A 68 -1.18 -2.10 -10.25
C ILE A 68 -0.83 -0.66 -9.91
N LEU A 69 -0.10 -0.46 -8.80
CA LEU A 69 0.17 0.84 -8.22
C LEU A 69 1.50 0.81 -7.47
N ALA A 70 2.30 1.87 -7.65
CA ALA A 70 3.46 2.18 -6.84
C ALA A 70 3.50 3.71 -6.63
N HIS A 71 3.43 4.19 -5.40
CA HIS A 71 3.44 5.64 -5.15
C HIS A 71 4.11 6.02 -3.82
N PRO A 72 5.01 7.01 -3.79
CA PRO A 72 5.49 7.57 -2.54
C PRO A 72 4.40 8.42 -1.88
N ILE A 73 4.30 8.34 -0.55
CA ILE A 73 3.39 9.12 0.27
C ILE A 73 4.19 9.69 1.42
N SER A 74 4.34 11.02 1.45
CA SER A 74 5.04 11.70 2.54
C SER A 74 4.30 11.53 3.87
N SER A 75 5.01 11.77 4.97
CA SER A 75 4.48 11.70 6.34
C SER A 75 3.17 12.48 6.50
N GLY A 76 2.14 11.85 7.06
CA GLY A 76 0.86 12.48 7.37
C GLY A 76 -0.04 12.78 6.17
N LEU A 77 0.36 12.39 4.96
CA LEU A 77 -0.38 12.69 3.74
C LEU A 77 -1.22 11.50 3.23
N ASP A 78 -2.14 11.85 2.34
CA ASP A 78 -3.04 10.93 1.67
C ASP A 78 -2.70 10.79 0.19
N TYR A 79 -3.02 9.63 -0.37
CA TYR A 79 -2.99 9.39 -1.80
C TYR A 79 -4.22 8.61 -2.23
N THR A 80 -4.85 9.02 -3.34
CA THR A 80 -6.04 8.37 -3.88
C THR A 80 -5.88 8.13 -5.37
N GLN A 81 -6.24 6.93 -5.81
CA GLN A 81 -6.19 6.54 -7.22
C GLN A 81 -7.42 5.72 -7.60
N THR A 82 -7.91 5.94 -8.82
CA THR A 82 -8.89 5.05 -9.45
C THR A 82 -8.16 3.99 -10.27
N VAL A 83 -8.42 2.72 -10.00
CA VAL A 83 -7.92 1.57 -10.75
C VAL A 83 -9.03 1.06 -11.67
N ALA A 84 -8.78 1.09 -12.97
CA ALA A 84 -9.75 0.67 -13.97
C ALA A 84 -9.94 -0.85 -13.96
N ARG A 85 -11.15 -1.29 -14.30
CA ARG A 85 -11.53 -2.72 -14.36
C ARG A 85 -10.73 -3.56 -15.39
N GLY A 86 -10.08 -2.91 -16.35
CA GLY A 86 -9.17 -3.56 -17.30
C GLY A 86 -7.77 -3.87 -16.72
N ILE A 87 -7.44 -3.30 -15.56
CA ILE A 87 -6.18 -3.54 -14.85
C ILE A 87 -6.36 -4.67 -13.83
N VAL A 88 -7.54 -4.76 -13.20
CA VAL A 88 -7.91 -5.80 -12.22
C VAL A 88 -9.36 -6.21 -12.39
N ALA A 89 -9.62 -7.51 -12.42
CA ALA A 89 -10.96 -8.07 -12.55
C ALA A 89 -11.59 -8.38 -11.19
N TYR A 90 -12.91 -8.62 -11.22
CA TYR A 90 -13.61 -9.12 -10.05
C TYR A 90 -13.14 -10.54 -9.72
N GLY A 91 -12.80 -10.79 -8.46
CA GLY A 91 -12.27 -12.07 -7.97
C GLY A 91 -10.75 -12.17 -7.99
N ASP A 92 -10.05 -11.16 -8.52
CA ASP A 92 -8.58 -11.17 -8.49
C ASP A 92 -8.04 -10.97 -7.08
N LYS A 93 -7.04 -11.78 -6.74
CA LYS A 93 -6.30 -11.66 -5.48
C LYS A 93 -5.26 -10.56 -5.63
N ALA A 94 -5.11 -9.76 -4.60
CA ALA A 94 -4.14 -8.69 -4.58
C ALA A 94 -3.43 -8.61 -3.24
N GLN A 95 -2.28 -7.94 -3.28
CA GLN A 95 -1.47 -7.68 -2.12
C GLN A 95 -1.18 -6.19 -2.03
N PHE A 96 -1.53 -5.61 -0.90
CA PHE A 96 -1.04 -4.31 -0.48
C PHE A 96 0.26 -4.50 0.28
N THR A 97 1.29 -3.75 -0.11
CA THR A 97 2.51 -3.60 0.70
C THR A 97 2.92 -2.14 0.79
N TRP A 98 3.71 -1.80 1.80
CA TRP A 98 4.41 -0.53 1.83
C TRP A 98 5.82 -0.72 2.38
N PHE A 99 6.71 0.21 2.10
CA PHE A 99 8.04 0.24 2.70
C PHE A 99 8.54 1.66 2.91
N TYR A 100 9.43 1.82 3.87
CA TYR A 100 10.30 2.99 3.98
C TYR A 100 11.74 2.51 4.17
N THR A 101 12.67 3.44 3.98
CA THR A 101 14.09 3.24 4.24
C THR A 101 14.49 4.01 5.50
N GLU A 102 15.07 3.34 6.49
CA GLU A 102 15.76 4.04 7.59
C GLU A 102 17.13 4.52 7.13
N LYS A 103 17.34 5.84 7.11
CA LYS A 103 18.70 6.38 7.07
C LYS A 103 19.25 6.32 8.49
N ASN A 104 20.11 5.34 8.75
CA ASN A 104 20.80 5.06 10.03
C ASN A 104 19.86 4.56 11.15
N PRO A 105 19.85 3.25 11.47
CA PRO A 105 19.24 2.81 12.71
C PRO A 105 19.88 3.52 13.91
N PRO A 106 19.13 3.82 14.98
CA PRO A 106 19.73 4.27 16.23
C PRO A 106 20.79 3.23 16.64
N LYS A 107 22.04 3.68 16.79
CA LYS A 107 23.08 2.84 17.38
C LYS A 107 22.61 2.48 18.77
N THR A 108 22.17 1.25 18.98
CA THR A 108 22.00 0.69 20.32
C THR A 108 23.40 0.64 20.92
N ILE A 109 23.72 1.63 21.76
CA ILE A 109 24.91 1.58 22.60
C ILE A 109 24.55 0.59 23.72
N VAL A 110 25.12 -0.61 23.66
CA VAL A 110 25.15 -1.57 24.78
C VAL A 110 26.44 -1.33 25.56
#